data_AF-A0A975D327-F1
#
_entry.id   AF-A0A975D327-F1
#
_cell.length_a   1.000
_cell.length_b   1.000
_cell.length_c   1.000
_cell.angle_alpha   90.00
_cell.angle_beta   90.00
_cell.angle_gamma   90.00
#
_symmetry.space_group_name_H-M   'P 1'
#
loop_
_entity.id
_entity.type
_entity.pdbx_description
1 polymer ?
#
loop_
_entity_poly.entity_id
_entity_poly.type
_entity_poly.pdbx_seq_one_letter_code
_entity_poly.pdbx_strand_id
1 'polypeptide(L)'
;MTPDELRDIQARAKAELAKIDTAHTEENENRLRAEFERRGWKLTRSGSGKSGFTLVDPGRTRISGLTLADAQNLFKKIAKS
;
A
#
# COMPACT_ATOMS: atom_id res chain seq x y z
N MET A 1 12.22 -19.48 -23.40
CA MET A 1 11.21 -19.49 -22.34
C MET A 1 10.58 -20.86 -22.30
N THR A 2 10.96 -21.68 -21.32
CA THR A 2 10.48 -23.05 -21.18
C THR A 2 9.22 -23.12 -20.28
N PRO A 3 8.44 -24.22 -20.33
CA PRO A 3 7.29 -24.41 -19.44
C PRO A 3 7.64 -24.29 -17.94
N ASP A 4 8.86 -24.66 -17.57
CA ASP A 4 9.40 -24.52 -16.21
C ASP A 4 9.62 -23.05 -15.81
N GLU A 5 10.16 -22.22 -16.71
CA GLU A 5 10.31 -20.78 -16.43
C GLU A 5 8.96 -20.09 -16.25
N LEU A 6 7.93 -20.47 -17.02
CA LEU A 6 6.57 -19.93 -16.87
C LEU A 6 5.94 -20.30 -15.53
N ARG A 7 6.16 -21.53 -15.04
CA ARG A 7 5.70 -21.97 -13.72
C ARG A 7 6.38 -21.21 -12.59
N ASP A 8 7.69 -20.98 -12.68
CA ASP A 8 8.44 -20.25 -11.66
C ASP A 8 7.99 -18.77 -11.58
N ILE A 9 7.76 -18.15 -12.76
CA ILE A 9 7.22 -16.78 -12.85
C ILE A 9 5.81 -16.71 -12.25
N GLN A 10 4.93 -17.68 -12.54
CA GLN A 10 3.58 -17.72 -11.96
C GLN A 10 3.60 -17.94 -10.44
N ALA A 11 4.48 -18.80 -9.93
CA ALA A 11 4.62 -19.04 -8.51
C ALA A 11 5.11 -17.79 -7.77
N ARG A 12 6.10 -17.07 -8.34
CA ARG A 12 6.57 -15.79 -7.81
C ARG A 12 5.46 -14.73 -7.83
N ALA A 13 4.75 -14.59 -8.95
CA ALA A 13 3.64 -13.64 -9.06
C ALA A 13 2.52 -13.92 -8.05
N LYS A 14 2.20 -15.20 -7.80
CA LYS A 14 1.19 -15.61 -6.81
C LYS A 14 1.65 -15.36 -5.37
N ALA A 15 2.92 -15.61 -5.07
CA ALA A 15 3.50 -15.31 -3.76
C ALA A 15 3.54 -13.80 -3.48
N GLU A 16 3.89 -13.00 -4.48
CA GLU A 16 3.85 -11.55 -4.39
C GLU A 16 2.41 -11.04 -4.25
N LEU A 17 1.45 -11.60 -4.99
CA LEU A 17 0.03 -11.31 -4.83
C LEU A 17 -0.48 -11.67 -3.43
N ALA A 18 -0.05 -12.79 -2.84
CA ALA A 18 -0.43 -13.20 -1.49
C ALA A 18 0.16 -12.28 -0.41
N LYS A 19 1.38 -11.77 -0.60
CA LYS A 19 1.98 -10.73 0.27
C LYS A 19 1.23 -9.40 0.16
N ILE A 20 0.79 -9.05 -1.05
CA ILE A 20 -0.05 -7.87 -1.26
C ILE A 20 -1.39 -8.09 -0.55
N ASP A 21 -2.04 -9.24 -0.71
CA ASP A 21 -3.35 -9.54 -0.11
C ASP A 21 -3.31 -9.55 1.43
N THR A 22 -2.26 -10.13 2.03
CA THR A 22 -2.03 -10.07 3.49
C THR A 22 -1.71 -8.67 4.00
N ALA A 23 -1.17 -7.78 3.18
CA ALA A 23 -1.03 -6.38 3.54
C ALA A 23 -2.38 -5.67 3.64
N HIS A 24 -3.39 -6.08 2.85
CA HIS A 24 -4.73 -5.47 2.77
C HIS A 24 -5.72 -5.90 3.87
N THR A 25 -5.24 -6.25 5.06
CA THR A 25 -6.14 -6.43 6.22
C THR A 25 -6.57 -5.08 6.78
N GLU A 26 -7.80 -5.00 7.27
CA GLU A 26 -8.34 -3.78 7.91
C GLU A 26 -7.47 -3.33 9.10
N GLU A 27 -6.86 -4.28 9.80
CA GLU A 27 -5.87 -4.03 10.85
C GLU A 27 -4.60 -3.33 10.33
N ASN A 28 -4.04 -3.80 9.21
CA ASN A 28 -2.87 -3.15 8.60
C ASN A 28 -3.22 -1.76 8.05
N GLU A 29 -4.40 -1.59 7.48
CA GLU A 29 -4.90 -0.28 7.04
C GLU A 29 -5.05 0.68 8.24
N ASN A 30 -5.63 0.22 9.34
CA ASN A 30 -5.81 1.02 10.56
C ASN A 30 -4.46 1.37 11.19
N ARG A 31 -3.52 0.41 11.27
CA ARG A 31 -2.16 0.66 11.76
C ARG A 31 -1.44 1.70 10.92
N LEU A 32 -1.47 1.55 9.59
CA LEU A 32 -0.79 2.47 8.68
C LEU A 32 -1.41 3.87 8.77
N ARG A 33 -2.73 3.97 8.88
CA ARG A 33 -3.45 5.23 9.09
C ARG A 33 -3.02 5.93 10.37
N ALA A 34 -2.97 5.21 11.50
CA ALA A 34 -2.52 5.76 12.77
C ALA A 34 -1.07 6.28 12.70
N GLU A 35 -0.19 5.55 12.00
CA GLU A 35 1.21 5.96 11.80
C GLU A 35 1.34 7.24 10.95
N PHE A 36 0.53 7.39 9.89
CA PHE A 36 0.45 8.64 9.14
C PHE A 36 -0.10 9.79 10.00
N GLU A 37 -1.18 9.56 10.76
CA GLU A 37 -1.83 10.58 11.60
C GLU A 37 -0.89 11.10 12.69
N ARG A 38 -0.07 10.23 13.29
CA ARG A 38 0.99 10.63 14.24
C ARG A 38 1.99 11.63 13.67
N ARG A 39 2.16 11.65 12.35
CA ARG A 39 3.06 12.57 11.63
C ARG A 39 2.33 13.78 11.03
N GLY A 40 1.03 13.92 11.28
CA GLY A 40 0.19 14.97 10.71
C GLY A 40 -0.31 14.69 9.28
N TRP A 41 -0.12 13.46 8.78
CA TRP A 41 -0.62 13.03 7.48
C TRP A 41 -1.93 12.28 7.64
N LYS A 42 -2.88 12.44 6.71
CA LYS A 42 -4.18 11.77 6.77
C LYS A 42 -4.31 10.77 5.64
N LEU A 43 -4.38 9.48 5.98
CA LEU A 43 -4.65 8.40 5.03
C LEU A 43 -6.13 8.04 5.05
N THR A 44 -6.82 8.26 3.94
CA THR A 44 -8.24 7.97 3.76
C THR A 44 -8.44 6.92 2.67
N ARG A 45 -9.36 5.98 2.89
CA ARG A 45 -9.83 5.09 1.83
C ARG A 45 -10.91 5.82 1.01
N SER A 46 -10.73 5.83 -0.31
CA SER A 46 -11.40 6.69 -1.28
C SER A 46 -12.21 5.89 -2.31
N GLY A 47 -12.48 4.60 -2.09
CA GLY A 47 -13.31 3.80 -2.98
C GLY A 47 -13.56 2.35 -2.50
N SER A 48 -14.46 1.68 -3.22
CA SER A 48 -14.83 0.28 -3.03
C SER A 48 -13.86 -0.63 -3.79
N GLY A 49 -12.74 -1.00 -3.19
CA GLY A 49 -11.76 -1.89 -3.84
C GLY A 49 -10.42 -1.99 -3.13
N LYS A 50 -9.47 -2.74 -3.75
CA LYS A 50 -8.08 -2.92 -3.29
C LYS A 50 -7.16 -1.72 -3.62
N SER A 51 -7.57 -0.88 -4.57
CA SER A 51 -6.82 0.31 -4.99
C SER A 51 -7.72 1.53 -4.82
N GLY A 52 -7.33 2.47 -3.97
CA GLY A 52 -8.18 3.61 -3.67
C GLY A 52 -7.84 4.29 -2.36
N PHE A 53 -6.58 4.46 -2.00
CA PHE A 53 -6.20 5.32 -0.88
C PHE A 53 -5.91 6.74 -1.37
N THR A 54 -6.27 7.70 -0.53
CA THR A 54 -5.98 9.11 -0.67
C THR A 54 -5.18 9.54 0.57
N LEU A 55 -3.96 9.99 0.35
CA LEU A 55 -3.07 10.53 1.37
C LEU A 55 -3.09 12.06 1.28
N VAL A 56 -3.24 12.72 2.42
CA VAL A 56 -3.20 14.18 2.53
C VAL A 56 -2.07 14.56 3.48
N ASP A 57 -1.17 15.43 3.05
CA ASP A 57 -0.07 15.93 3.87
C ASP A 57 -0.50 17.15 4.72
N PRO A 58 0.28 17.55 5.75
CA PRO A 58 0.01 18.75 6.55
C PRO A 58 -0.13 20.04 5.73
N GLY A 59 0.59 20.13 4.60
CA GLY A 59 0.54 21.21 3.61
C GLY A 59 -0.69 21.17 2.69
N ARG A 60 -1.66 20.27 2.94
CA ARG A 60 -2.90 20.07 2.17
C ARG A 60 -2.71 19.56 0.74
N THR A 61 -1.52 19.05 0.40
CA THR A 61 -1.29 18.31 -0.84
C THR A 61 -2.01 16.97 -0.75
N ARG A 62 -2.79 16.66 -1.78
CA ARG A 62 -3.55 15.41 -1.87
C ARG A 62 -2.93 14.50 -2.92
N ILE A 63 -2.66 13.26 -2.54
CA ILE A 63 -2.21 12.19 -3.42
C ILE A 63 -3.28 11.10 -3.39
N SER A 64 -4.02 10.95 -4.49
CA SER A 64 -5.11 9.98 -4.64
C SER A 64 -4.73 8.86 -5.60
N GLY A 65 -5.46 7.74 -5.51
CA GLY A 65 -5.22 6.56 -6.36
C GLY A 65 -4.07 5.68 -5.87
N LEU A 66 -3.67 5.84 -4.61
CA LEU A 66 -2.63 5.02 -4.01
C LEU A 66 -3.14 3.62 -3.71
N THR A 67 -2.28 2.62 -3.91
CA THR A 67 -2.47 1.31 -3.29
C THR A 67 -1.97 1.34 -1.85
N LEU A 68 -2.31 0.31 -1.06
CA LEU A 68 -1.78 0.20 0.30
C LEU A 68 -0.25 0.04 0.31
N ALA A 69 0.29 -0.66 -0.68
CA ALA A 69 1.73 -0.80 -0.87
C ALA A 69 2.41 0.54 -1.18
N ASP A 70 1.77 1.39 -2.00
CA ASP A 70 2.28 2.75 -2.26
C ASP A 70 2.29 3.58 -0.98
N ALA A 71 1.21 3.53 -0.19
CA ALA A 71 1.13 4.21 1.09
C ALA A 71 2.23 3.72 2.07
N GLN A 72 2.48 2.41 2.15
CA GLN A 72 3.56 1.86 2.97
C GLN A 72 4.96 2.32 2.51
N ASN A 73 5.21 2.35 1.20
CA ASN A 73 6.48 2.83 0.66
C ASN A 73 6.68 4.33 0.89
N LEU A 74 5.63 5.14 0.73
CA LEU A 74 5.64 6.57 1.07
C LEU A 74 5.92 6.78 2.56
N PHE A 75 5.27 6.02 3.44
CA PHE A 75 5.53 6.08 4.87
C PHE A 75 7.00 5.78 5.19
N LYS A 76 7.59 4.73 4.60
CA LYS A 76 9.03 4.42 4.78
C LYS A 76 9.95 5.55 4.33
N LYS A 77 9.60 6.27 3.26
CA LYS A 77 10.36 7.44 2.78
C LYS A 77 10.23 8.61 3.76
N ILE A 78 9.01 8.93 4.19
CA ILE A 78 8.73 9.98 5.19
C ILE A 78 9.37 9.63 6.54
N ALA A 79 9.49 8.34 6.88
CA ALA A 79 10.09 7.87 8.12
C ALA A 79 11.62 7.94 8.17
N LYS A 80 12.28 8.07 7.02
CA LYS A 80 13.74 8.20 6.93
C LYS A 80 14.21 9.65 6.77
N SER A 81 13.30 10.58 6.47
CA SER A 81 13.54 12.03 6.49
C SER A 81 13.23 12.61 7.86
#